data_AF-A0A951EHM7-F1
#
_entry.id   AF-A0A951EHM7-F1
#
_cell.length_a   1.000
_cell.length_b   1.000
_cell.length_c   1.000
_cell.angle_alpha   90.00
_cell.angle_beta   90.00
_cell.angle_gamma   90.00
#
_symmetry.space_group_name_H-M   'P 1'
#
loop_
_entity.id
_entity.type
_entity.pdbx_description
1 polymer ?
#
loop_
_entity_poly.entity_id
_entity_poly.type
_entity_poly.pdbx_seq_one_letter_code
_entity_poly.pdbx_strand_id
1 'polypeptide(L)'
;MTASLHEDFERAKPPKRGSDRNFGMVMATVFLTIAGIKLWHASSWWPAWAGVSAAFAACAWLRPDLLAPLNRVWFHFGLLLHKVVSPAVMALLFFGVVLPVGLLMRLFGHRPMTAAFDRSAQSYWTQRSDPTSPEGSMKRQF
;
A
#
# COMPACT_ATOMS: atom_id res chain seq x y z
N MET A 1 -31.48 2.64 -21.57
CA MET A 1 -30.77 3.90 -21.89
C MET A 1 -29.90 4.23 -20.68
N THR A 2 -28.64 3.82 -20.69
CA THR A 2 -27.66 4.19 -19.65
C THR A 2 -27.18 5.62 -19.95
N ALA A 3 -27.41 6.54 -19.02
CA ALA A 3 -26.90 7.91 -19.15
C ALA A 3 -25.37 7.88 -19.13
N SER A 4 -24.75 8.29 -20.23
CA SER A 4 -23.30 8.51 -20.33
C SER A 4 -22.91 9.68 -19.42
N LEU A 5 -22.63 9.40 -18.14
CA LEU A 5 -21.97 10.35 -17.25
C LEU A 5 -20.50 10.52 -17.68
N HIS A 6 -19.93 11.71 -17.44
CA HIS A 6 -18.52 11.99 -17.72
C HIS A 6 -17.56 11.11 -16.88
N GLU A 7 -18.05 10.56 -15.76
CA GLU A 7 -17.32 9.66 -14.87
C GLU A 7 -17.94 8.26 -14.85
N ASP A 8 -17.14 7.26 -15.24
CA ASP A 8 -17.47 5.83 -15.13
C ASP A 8 -17.18 5.32 -13.71
N PHE A 9 -18.17 5.38 -12.83
CA PHE A 9 -18.08 4.85 -11.45
C PHE A 9 -17.96 3.31 -11.39
N GLU A 10 -18.23 2.60 -12.49
CA GLU A 10 -18.11 1.14 -12.56
C GLU A 10 -16.69 0.64 -12.86
N ARG A 11 -15.71 1.53 -13.08
CA ARG A 11 -14.35 1.13 -13.46
C ARG A 11 -13.49 0.68 -12.26
N ALA A 12 -14.04 -0.12 -11.36
CA ALA A 12 -13.24 -0.87 -10.40
C ALA A 12 -12.47 -1.98 -11.14
N LYS A 13 -11.30 -1.63 -11.69
CA LYS A 13 -10.44 -2.62 -12.35
C LYS A 13 -10.05 -3.69 -11.34
N PRO A 14 -10.25 -4.99 -11.64
CA PRO A 14 -9.83 -6.04 -10.72
C PRO A 14 -8.31 -5.96 -10.50
N PRO A 15 -7.82 -6.27 -9.29
CA PRO A 15 -6.41 -6.20 -8.98
C PRO A 15 -5.64 -7.12 -9.93
N LYS A 16 -4.70 -6.53 -10.68
CA LYS A 16 -3.94 -7.25 -11.70
C LYS A 16 -2.89 -8.14 -11.03
N ARG A 17 -2.99 -9.46 -11.27
CA ARG A 17 -1.98 -10.43 -10.83
C ARG A 17 -0.64 -10.16 -11.53
N GLY A 18 0.47 -10.33 -10.80
CA GLY A 18 1.82 -10.25 -11.35
C GLY A 18 2.10 -11.37 -12.37
N SER A 19 3.06 -11.13 -13.27
CA SER A 19 3.50 -12.12 -14.27
C SER A 19 4.06 -13.37 -13.59
N ASP A 20 3.70 -14.57 -14.08
CA ASP A 20 4.14 -15.86 -13.55
C ASP A 20 5.69 -16.00 -13.64
N ARG A 21 6.31 -15.40 -14.66
CA ARG A 21 7.77 -15.32 -14.80
C ARG A 21 8.42 -14.48 -13.70
N ASN A 22 7.83 -13.34 -13.35
CA ASN A 22 8.36 -12.47 -12.29
C ASN A 22 8.24 -13.16 -10.93
N PHE A 23 7.13 -13.85 -10.67
CA PHE A 23 6.97 -14.67 -9.47
C PHE A 23 8.09 -15.71 -9.35
N GLY A 24 8.36 -16.46 -10.43
CA GLY A 24 9.44 -17.44 -10.46
C GLY A 24 10.83 -16.84 -10.20
N MET A 25 11.13 -15.67 -10.80
CA MET A 25 12.40 -14.97 -10.56
C MET A 25 12.55 -14.51 -9.10
N VAL A 26 11.49 -13.95 -8.50
CA VAL A 26 11.52 -13.54 -7.08
C VAL A 26 11.77 -14.75 -6.17
N MET A 27 11.07 -15.87 -6.42
CA MET A 27 11.27 -17.10 -5.63
C MET A 27 12.69 -17.66 -5.79
N ALA A 28 13.24 -17.67 -7.00
CA ALA A 28 14.62 -18.06 -7.25
C ALA A 28 15.60 -17.17 -6.47
N THR A 29 15.42 -15.85 -6.50
CA THR A 29 16.27 -14.93 -5.72
C THR A 29 16.19 -15.21 -4.22
N VAL A 30 15.00 -15.43 -3.67
CA VAL A 30 14.81 -15.76 -2.24
C VAL A 30 15.55 -17.03 -1.86
N PHE A 31 15.39 -18.12 -2.64
CA PHE A 31 16.08 -19.38 -2.37
C PHE A 31 17.59 -19.27 -2.56
N LEU A 32 18.05 -18.47 -3.51
CA LEU A 32 19.47 -18.19 -3.71
C LEU A 32 20.06 -17.46 -2.50
N THR A 33 19.37 -16.44 -1.96
CA THR A 33 19.81 -15.74 -0.76
C THR A 33 19.88 -16.69 0.44
N ILE A 34 18.88 -17.56 0.62
CA ILE A 34 18.89 -18.59 1.68
C ILE A 34 20.08 -19.55 1.49
N ALA A 35 20.32 -20.01 0.27
CA ALA A 35 21.46 -20.87 -0.06
C ALA A 35 22.79 -20.18 0.27
N GLY A 36 22.95 -18.90 -0.08
CA GLY A 36 24.13 -18.10 0.25
C GLY A 36 24.37 -17.94 1.75
N ILE A 37 23.31 -17.67 2.53
CA ILE A 37 23.39 -17.59 4.00
C ILE A 37 23.79 -18.94 4.59
N LYS A 38 23.22 -20.05 4.08
CA LYS A 38 23.53 -21.41 4.54
C LYS A 38 24.95 -21.85 4.17
N LEU A 39 25.42 -21.44 2.99
CA LEU A 39 26.80 -21.64 2.55
C LEU A 39 27.78 -20.92 3.49
N TRP A 40 27.49 -19.67 3.87
CA TRP A 40 28.32 -18.93 4.81
C TRP A 40 28.37 -19.59 6.20
N HIS A 41 27.26 -20.16 6.66
CA HIS A 41 27.21 -20.92 7.92
C HIS A 41 27.74 -22.37 7.81
N ALA A 42 28.40 -22.74 6.69
CA ALA A 42 28.92 -24.09 6.44
C ALA A 42 27.90 -25.22 6.64
N SER A 43 26.61 -24.94 6.40
CA SER A 43 25.54 -25.92 6.56
C SER A 43 25.54 -26.91 5.38
N SER A 44 25.57 -28.22 5.65
CA SER A 44 25.57 -29.29 4.63
C SER A 44 24.37 -29.23 3.66
N TRP A 45 23.31 -28.50 4.01
CA TRP A 45 22.07 -28.43 3.25
C TRP A 45 22.07 -27.29 2.20
N TRP A 46 23.14 -26.49 2.11
CA TRP A 46 23.24 -25.39 1.14
C TRP A 46 23.02 -25.83 -0.33
N PRO A 47 23.46 -27.01 -0.81
CA PRO A 47 23.26 -27.41 -2.20
C PRO A 47 21.79 -27.69 -2.54
N ALA A 48 21.01 -28.16 -1.56
CA ALA A 48 19.59 -28.43 -1.75
C ALA A 48 18.83 -27.12 -2.06
N TRP A 49 19.11 -26.06 -1.28
CA TRP A 49 18.52 -24.74 -1.50
C TRP A 49 18.97 -24.11 -2.83
N ALA A 50 20.24 -24.28 -3.20
CA ALA A 50 20.75 -23.84 -4.50
C ALA A 50 20.07 -24.59 -5.67
N GLY A 51 19.84 -25.90 -5.53
CA GLY A 51 19.10 -26.71 -6.50
C GLY A 51 17.66 -26.26 -6.67
N VAL A 52 16.96 -25.97 -5.56
CA VAL A 52 15.60 -25.41 -5.60
C VAL A 52 15.58 -24.05 -6.30
N SER A 53 16.53 -23.16 -5.98
CA SER A 53 16.67 -21.87 -6.67
C SER A 53 16.85 -22.05 -8.17
N ALA A 54 17.76 -22.93 -8.59
CA ALA A 54 18.01 -23.20 -10.01
C ALA A 54 16.78 -23.78 -10.72
N ALA A 55 16.04 -24.67 -10.06
CA ALA A 55 14.79 -25.22 -10.59
C ALA A 55 13.73 -24.13 -10.81
N PHE A 56 13.55 -23.22 -9.83
CA PHE A 56 12.62 -22.09 -9.99
C PHE A 56 13.04 -21.12 -11.10
N ALA A 57 14.34 -20.83 -11.23
CA ALA A 57 14.87 -19.99 -12.30
C ALA A 57 14.66 -20.63 -13.69
N ALA A 58 14.95 -21.93 -13.81
CA ALA A 58 14.73 -22.69 -15.03
C ALA A 58 13.23 -22.73 -15.40
N CYS A 59 12.35 -23.06 -14.46
CA CYS A 59 10.90 -23.03 -14.68
C CYS A 59 10.41 -21.65 -15.11
N ALA A 60 10.91 -20.56 -14.51
CA ALA A 60 10.53 -19.20 -14.86
C ALA A 60 10.91 -18.83 -16.31
N TRP A 61 12.01 -19.37 -16.85
CA TRP A 61 12.47 -19.09 -18.21
C TRP A 61 11.90 -20.05 -19.27
N LEU A 62 11.86 -21.34 -18.97
CA LEU A 62 11.46 -22.37 -19.93
C LEU A 62 9.94 -22.53 -20.01
N ARG A 63 9.24 -22.52 -18.87
CA ARG A 63 7.79 -22.78 -18.79
C ARG A 63 7.16 -22.09 -17.57
N PRO A 64 6.93 -20.77 -17.62
CA PRO A 64 6.33 -20.03 -16.51
C PRO A 64 4.91 -20.48 -16.16
N ASP A 65 4.19 -21.12 -17.09
CA ASP A 65 2.82 -21.62 -16.87
C ASP A 65 2.73 -22.67 -15.77
N LEU A 66 3.80 -23.44 -15.53
CA LEU A 66 3.88 -24.41 -14.41
C LEU A 66 3.81 -23.70 -13.04
N LEU A 67 4.27 -22.45 -12.97
CA LEU A 67 4.24 -21.63 -11.76
C LEU A 67 2.92 -20.86 -11.61
N ALA A 68 2.04 -20.86 -12.60
CA ALA A 68 0.79 -20.13 -12.59
C ALA A 68 -0.18 -20.50 -11.44
N PRO A 69 -0.41 -21.78 -11.08
CA PRO A 69 -1.26 -22.13 -9.94
C PRO A 69 -0.64 -21.67 -8.62
N LEU A 70 0.68 -21.81 -8.47
CA LEU A 70 1.40 -21.37 -7.29
C LEU A 70 1.37 -19.83 -7.13
N ASN A 71 1.60 -19.10 -8.22
CA ASN A 71 1.48 -17.63 -8.24
C ASN A 71 0.05 -17.19 -7.90
N ARG A 72 -0.98 -17.93 -8.34
CA ARG A 72 -2.37 -17.64 -7.96
C ARG A 72 -2.58 -17.78 -6.46
N VAL A 73 -2.15 -18.89 -5.85
CA VAL A 73 -2.28 -19.10 -4.40
C VAL A 73 -1.51 -18.04 -3.62
N TRP A 74 -0.26 -17.76 -4.02
CA TRP A 74 0.57 -16.73 -3.42
C TRP A 74 -0.07 -15.34 -3.49
N PHE A 75 -0.68 -15.00 -4.63
CA PHE A 75 -1.39 -13.74 -4.80
C PHE A 75 -2.58 -13.59 -3.85
N HIS A 76 -3.41 -14.63 -3.71
CA HIS A 76 -4.55 -14.60 -2.78
C HIS A 76 -4.09 -14.54 -1.32
N PHE A 77 -3.01 -15.25 -0.98
CA PHE A 77 -2.38 -15.13 0.32
C PHE A 77 -1.90 -13.70 0.58
N GLY A 78 -1.26 -13.07 -0.41
CA GLY A 78 -0.86 -11.65 -0.34
C GLY A 78 -2.04 -10.70 -0.12
N LEU A 79 -3.17 -10.94 -0.79
CA LEU A 79 -4.40 -10.16 -0.57
C LEU A 79 -4.98 -10.35 0.83
N LEU A 80 -4.98 -11.58 1.35
CA LEU A 80 -5.43 -11.86 2.71
C LEU A 80 -4.52 -11.20 3.74
N LEU A 81 -3.21 -11.28 3.55
CA LEU A 81 -2.23 -10.61 4.40
C LEU A 81 -2.41 -9.10 4.35
N HIS A 82 -2.62 -8.53 3.16
CA HIS A 82 -2.86 -7.09 2.99
C HIS A 82 -4.08 -6.62 3.78
N LYS A 83 -5.16 -7.40 3.83
CA LYS A 83 -6.36 -7.07 4.64
C LYS A 83 -6.06 -6.92 6.13
N VAL A 84 -5.02 -7.57 6.65
CA VAL A 84 -4.62 -7.46 8.06
C VAL A 84 -3.54 -6.39 8.25
N VAL A 85 -2.54 -6.39 7.37
CA VAL A 85 -1.39 -5.48 7.45
C VAL A 85 -1.80 -4.04 7.20
N SER A 86 -2.70 -3.77 6.24
CA SER A 86 -3.13 -2.40 5.94
C SER A 86 -3.78 -1.72 7.16
N PRO A 87 -4.81 -2.30 7.81
CA PRO A 87 -5.35 -1.76 9.06
C PRO A 87 -4.33 -1.70 10.20
N ALA A 88 -3.46 -2.71 10.34
CA ALA A 88 -2.45 -2.72 11.39
C ALA A 88 -1.44 -1.57 11.26
N VAL A 89 -0.94 -1.31 10.04
CA VAL A 89 -0.05 -0.19 9.76
C VAL A 89 -0.76 1.15 9.94
N MET A 90 -2.03 1.26 9.50
CA MET A 90 -2.84 2.46 9.75
C MET A 90 -3.06 2.71 11.24
N ALA A 91 -3.34 1.67 12.02
CA ALA A 91 -3.45 1.78 13.47
C ALA A 91 -2.11 2.21 14.09
N LEU A 92 -0.99 1.59 13.69
CA LEU A 92 0.34 1.96 14.19
C LEU A 92 0.66 3.43 13.90
N LEU A 93 0.41 3.90 12.67
CA LEU A 93 0.63 5.32 12.32
C LEU A 93 -0.31 6.25 13.08
N PHE A 94 -1.57 5.86 13.24
CA PHE A 94 -2.53 6.67 13.98
C PHE A 94 -2.15 6.78 15.45
N PHE A 95 -1.94 5.65 16.15
CA PHE A 95 -1.65 5.64 17.58
C PHE A 95 -0.19 6.03 17.90
N GLY A 96 0.74 5.78 16.99
CA GLY A 96 2.17 6.05 17.17
C GLY A 96 2.59 7.46 16.77
N VAL A 97 1.89 8.09 15.82
CA VAL A 97 2.26 9.42 15.30
C VAL A 97 1.11 10.41 15.43
N VAL A 98 -0.03 10.13 14.80
CA VAL A 98 -1.13 11.12 14.69
C VAL A 98 -1.71 11.47 16.05
N LEU A 99 -2.07 10.48 16.85
CA LEU A 99 -2.65 10.64 18.18
C LEU A 99 -1.72 11.38 19.15
N PRO A 100 -0.44 10.97 19.33
CA PRO A 100 0.45 11.68 20.25
C PRO A 100 0.72 13.11 19.80
N VAL A 101 0.92 13.36 18.50
CA VAL A 101 1.08 14.74 17.98
C VAL A 101 -0.17 15.56 18.25
N GLY A 102 -1.37 15.02 18.00
CA GLY A 102 -2.63 15.71 18.28
C GLY A 102 -2.84 16.00 19.77
N LEU A 103 -2.48 15.05 20.65
CA LEU A 103 -2.54 15.24 22.10
C LEU A 103 -1.56 16.34 22.55
N LEU A 104 -0.35 16.34 21.99
CA LEU A 104 0.69 17.32 22.29
C LEU A 104 0.27 18.73 21.84
N MET A 105 -0.29 18.87 20.63
CA MET A 105 -0.87 20.13 20.16
C MET A 105 -1.96 20.65 21.09
N ARG A 106 -2.85 19.74 21.55
CA ARG A 106 -3.93 20.09 22.48
C ARG A 106 -3.40 20.52 23.85
N LEU A 107 -2.32 19.91 24.33
CA LEU A 107 -1.64 20.30 25.58
C LEU A 107 -1.00 21.70 25.45
N PHE A 108 -0.41 22.00 24.29
CA PHE A 108 0.15 23.33 23.97
C PHE A 108 -0.91 24.35 23.48
N GLY A 109 -2.20 24.06 23.64
CA GLY A 109 -3.30 24.97 23.30
C GLY A 109 -3.54 25.19 21.79
N HIS A 110 -2.79 24.52 20.92
CA HIS A 110 -2.97 24.61 19.47
C HIS A 110 -4.12 23.71 19.01
N ARG A 111 -5.19 24.33 18.49
CA ARG A 111 -6.34 23.63 17.91
C ARG A 111 -6.40 23.96 16.41
N PRO A 112 -5.96 23.05 15.51
CA PRO A 112 -5.91 23.34 14.08
C PRO A 112 -7.29 23.50 13.44
N MET A 113 -8.34 22.97 14.06
CA MET A 113 -9.72 23.21 13.69
C MET A 113 -10.51 23.63 14.93
N THR A 114 -11.42 24.59 14.77
CA THR A 114 -12.40 25.01 15.79
C THR A 114 -13.40 23.88 16.01
N ALA A 115 -12.95 22.80 16.64
CA ALA A 115 -13.69 21.54 16.75
C ALA A 115 -14.78 21.55 17.82
N ALA A 116 -15.00 22.67 18.50
CA ALA A 116 -16.07 22.80 19.48
C ALA A 116 -17.36 23.19 18.76
N PHE A 117 -18.38 22.32 18.87
CA PHE A 117 -19.72 22.65 18.42
C PHE A 117 -20.29 23.73 19.33
N ASP A 118 -20.46 24.93 18.79
CA ASP A 118 -21.10 26.07 19.44
C ASP A 118 -22.59 26.10 19.07
N ARG A 119 -23.45 25.80 20.06
CA ARG A 119 -24.91 25.86 19.90
C ARG A 119 -25.45 27.29 19.78
N SER A 120 -24.66 28.29 20.15
CA SER A 120 -25.02 29.70 20.08
C SER A 120 -24.50 30.40 18.81
N ALA A 121 -23.65 29.72 18.04
CA ALA A 121 -23.14 30.26 16.78
C ALA A 121 -24.24 30.33 15.72
N GLN A 122 -24.45 31.52 15.16
CA GLN A 122 -25.37 31.73 14.04
C GLN A 122 -24.87 31.09 12.73
N SER A 123 -23.56 30.93 12.57
CA SER A 123 -22.93 30.27 11.43
C SER A 123 -21.49 29.88 11.76
N TYR A 124 -21.05 28.71 11.28
CA TYR A 124 -19.64 28.27 11.33
C TYR A 124 -18.81 28.83 10.17
N TRP A 125 -19.42 29.59 9.27
CA TRP A 125 -18.74 30.19 8.13
C TRP A 125 -17.72 31.21 8.59
N THR A 126 -16.44 30.91 8.41
CA THR A 126 -15.37 31.88 8.66
C THR A 126 -15.36 32.90 7.52
N GLN A 127 -15.76 34.14 7.80
CA GLN A 127 -15.71 35.21 6.81
C GLN A 127 -14.25 35.46 6.41
N ARG A 128 -14.02 35.57 5.10
CA ARG A 128 -12.70 35.96 4.59
C ARG A 128 -12.49 37.43 4.89
N SER A 129 -11.34 37.77 5.45
CA SER A 129 -10.94 39.14 5.74
C SER A 129 -10.60 39.96 4.49
N ASP A 130 -10.23 39.30 3.39
CA ASP A 130 -9.93 39.96 2.10
C ASP A 130 -10.53 39.15 0.93
N PRO A 131 -11.53 39.70 0.19
CA PRO A 131 -12.09 39.06 -1.00
C PRO A 131 -11.12 39.02 -2.19
N THR A 132 -10.07 39.83 -2.16
CA THR A 132 -9.12 40.09 -3.26
C THR A 132 -7.76 39.44 -3.08
N SER A 133 -7.53 38.70 -1.97
CA SER A 133 -6.25 38.02 -1.76
C SER A 133 -5.92 37.05 -2.91
N PRO A 134 -4.75 37.19 -3.56
CA PRO A 134 -4.34 36.35 -4.69
C PRO A 134 -4.12 34.88 -4.30
N GLU A 135 -4.12 34.55 -3.01
CA GLU A 135 -3.97 33.18 -2.50
C GLU A 135 -5.25 32.35 -2.62
N GLY A 136 -6.42 32.99 -2.82
CA GLY A 136 -7.72 32.33 -2.97
C GLY A 136 -8.34 32.42 -4.37
N SER A 137 -7.71 33.14 -5.29
CA SER A 137 -8.18 33.26 -6.67
C SER A 137 -7.59 32.13 -7.51
N MET A 138 -8.45 31.22 -7.99
CA MET A 138 -8.03 30.16 -8.90
C MET A 138 -7.56 30.78 -10.22
N LYS A 139 -6.26 31.05 -10.33
CA LYS A 139 -5.62 31.69 -11.50
C LYS A 139 -5.89 30.96 -12.83
N ARG A 140 -6.34 29.70 -12.79
CA ARG A 140 -6.73 28.89 -13.95
C ARG A 140 -7.90 27.98 -13.58
N GLN A 141 -9.10 28.57 -13.46
CA GLN A 141 -10.30 27.79 -13.14
C GLN A 141 -10.93 27.09 -14.36
N PHE A 142 -10.39 27.33 -15.57
CA PHE A 142 -10.76 26.67 -16.82
C PHE A 142 -9.51 26.42 -17.66
#